data_AF-A0A2X3VN44-F1
#
_entry.id   AF-A0A2X3VN44-F1
#
_cell.length_a   1.000
_cell.length_b   1.000
_cell.length_c   1.000
_cell.angle_alpha   90.00
_cell.angle_beta   90.00
_cell.angle_gamma   90.00
#
_symmetry.space_group_name_H-M   'P 1'
#
loop_
_entity.id
_entity.type
_entity.pdbx_description
1 polymer ?
#
loop_
_entity_poly.entity_id
_entity_poly.type
_entity_poly.pdbx_seq_one_letter_code
_entity_poly.pdbx_strand_id
1 'polypeptide(L)'
;MKKLNRNKKLILAGIIVVVIGYIGLRYYLKPEWFDSENIYYTVYNYKVTDIKPKKKIVKDLNIEFVHDKSEEAPQNKEWTEKTISNWNEYNEKQILHVTFTDGSKSDIPIGATSEIGPAFSNRLLSDSIYQKLSWRFPEYKLPDKDEHPRDLVDILLFLYVGDTLYQVPEATSMISYQLKNPKTGKMQTYYEYGSKPGFNWTPIFFIRSKKLLDNQMDFFDDYQNQYRGNYWERRDEIYNNRLSHTLSYYYYRIFYSDELTNLPLSVSTTGSRFKMTITHSYIVERLNDDDYKVKSTSKTYTDENKDEYITEVLNQK
;
A
#
# COMPACT_ATOMS: atom_id res chain seq x y z
N MET A 1 -59.94 22.60 11.33
CA MET A 1 -59.10 22.39 10.13
C MET A 1 -59.92 22.63 8.87
N LYS A 2 -59.62 23.65 8.05
CA LYS A 2 -60.30 23.87 6.75
C LYS A 2 -59.86 22.77 5.76
N LYS A 3 -60.81 22.01 5.18
CA LYS A 3 -60.54 20.99 4.15
C LYS A 3 -59.95 21.65 2.90
N LEU A 4 -58.83 21.12 2.40
CA LEU A 4 -58.21 21.59 1.16
C LEU A 4 -59.13 21.26 -0.04
N ASN A 5 -59.44 22.24 -0.89
CA ASN A 5 -60.25 22.04 -2.11
C ASN A 5 -59.52 21.07 -3.08
N ARG A 6 -60.28 20.26 -3.83
CA ARG A 6 -59.79 19.22 -4.77
C ARG A 6 -58.72 19.75 -5.74
N ASN A 7 -58.88 20.95 -6.26
CA ASN A 7 -57.89 21.56 -7.17
C ASN A 7 -56.56 21.87 -6.46
N LYS A 8 -56.60 22.35 -5.21
CA LYS A 8 -55.40 22.60 -4.41
C LYS A 8 -54.70 21.28 -4.01
N LYS A 9 -55.44 20.19 -3.83
CA LYS A 9 -54.87 18.84 -3.63
C LYS A 9 -54.11 18.35 -4.86
N LEU A 10 -54.64 18.57 -6.06
CA LEU A 10 -53.98 18.19 -7.32
C LEU A 10 -52.70 18.99 -7.57
N ILE A 11 -52.72 20.31 -7.31
CA ILE A 11 -51.52 21.16 -7.40
C ILE A 11 -50.45 20.69 -6.41
N LEU A 12 -50.84 20.43 -5.15
CA LEU A 12 -49.92 19.92 -4.13
C LEU A 12 -49.32 18.56 -4.52
N ALA A 13 -50.14 17.66 -5.07
CA ALA A 13 -49.67 16.36 -5.56
C ALA A 13 -48.67 16.53 -6.73
N GLY A 14 -48.93 17.44 -7.66
CA GLY A 14 -48.01 17.77 -8.75
C GLY A 14 -46.66 18.28 -8.23
N ILE A 15 -46.67 19.19 -7.26
CA ILE A 15 -45.44 19.70 -6.62
C ILE A 15 -44.67 18.56 -5.96
N ILE A 16 -45.35 17.67 -5.22
CA ILE A 16 -44.71 16.52 -4.56
C ILE A 16 -44.02 15.61 -5.59
N VAL A 17 -44.68 15.31 -6.72
CA VAL A 17 -44.09 14.49 -7.79
C VAL A 17 -42.84 15.16 -8.37
N VAL A 18 -42.88 16.47 -8.62
CA VAL A 18 -41.72 17.22 -9.13
C VAL A 18 -40.57 17.21 -8.13
N VAL A 19 -40.86 17.42 -6.84
CA VAL A 19 -39.85 17.41 -5.77
C VAL A 19 -39.23 16.02 -5.62
N ILE A 20 -40.04 14.95 -5.60
CA ILE A 20 -39.55 13.58 -5.54
C ILE A 20 -38.72 13.25 -6.78
N GLY A 21 -39.18 13.64 -7.97
CA GLY A 21 -38.47 13.44 -9.23
C GLY A 21 -37.11 14.15 -9.23
N TYR A 22 -37.06 15.39 -8.76
CA TYR A 22 -35.82 16.15 -8.60
C TYR A 22 -34.86 15.47 -7.62
N ILE A 23 -35.34 15.04 -6.45
CA ILE A 23 -34.53 14.32 -5.44
C ILE A 23 -34.00 12.99 -6.02
N GLY A 24 -34.86 12.22 -6.68
CA GLY A 24 -34.47 10.96 -7.32
C GLY A 24 -33.40 11.15 -8.38
N LEU A 25 -33.59 12.13 -9.27
CA LEU A 25 -32.63 12.42 -10.33
C LEU A 25 -31.29 12.90 -9.77
N ARG A 26 -31.33 13.81 -8.79
CA ARG A 26 -30.15 14.42 -8.19
C ARG A 26 -29.32 13.47 -7.34
N TYR A 27 -29.94 12.53 -6.63
CA TYR A 27 -29.22 11.71 -5.65
C TYR A 27 -29.11 10.23 -6.03
N TYR A 28 -29.90 9.72 -6.98
CA TYR A 28 -29.94 8.28 -7.30
C TYR A 28 -29.55 7.93 -8.72
N LEU A 29 -29.80 8.81 -9.71
CA LEU A 29 -29.68 8.44 -11.13
C LEU A 29 -28.59 9.21 -11.87
N LYS A 30 -28.60 10.55 -11.76
CA LYS A 30 -27.76 11.46 -12.55
C LYS A 30 -27.28 12.65 -11.71
N PRO A 31 -26.53 12.41 -10.61
CA PRO A 31 -25.98 13.49 -9.79
C PRO A 31 -25.12 14.48 -10.61
N GLU A 32 -24.46 14.01 -11.67
CA GLU A 32 -23.65 14.83 -12.57
C GLU A 32 -24.43 15.93 -13.32
N TRP A 33 -25.76 15.83 -13.42
CA TRP A 33 -26.59 16.90 -14.01
C TRP A 33 -26.76 18.11 -13.08
N PHE A 34 -26.47 17.92 -11.79
CA PHE A 34 -26.64 18.93 -10.74
C PHE A 34 -25.32 19.33 -10.07
N ASP A 35 -24.22 18.71 -10.49
CA ASP A 35 -22.86 18.99 -10.06
C ASP A 35 -21.95 19.08 -11.27
N SER A 36 -21.63 20.31 -11.66
CA SER A 36 -20.78 20.58 -12.82
C SER A 36 -19.31 20.30 -12.56
N GLU A 37 -18.87 20.21 -11.31
CA GLU A 37 -17.45 20.12 -10.94
C GLU A 37 -16.94 18.68 -10.92
N ASN A 38 -17.82 17.70 -10.68
CA ASN A 38 -17.44 16.31 -10.48
C ASN A 38 -18.03 15.34 -11.51
N ILE A 39 -17.37 14.20 -11.67
CA ILE A 39 -17.83 13.02 -12.39
C ILE A 39 -18.21 11.96 -11.35
N TYR A 40 -19.34 11.30 -11.59
CA TYR A 40 -19.87 10.27 -10.71
C TYR A 40 -19.80 8.92 -11.42
N TYR A 41 -19.00 8.01 -10.88
CA TYR A 41 -18.90 6.64 -11.36
C TYR A 41 -19.79 5.74 -10.50
N THR A 42 -20.61 4.93 -11.17
CA THR A 42 -21.40 3.89 -10.50
C THR A 42 -20.47 2.91 -9.80
N VAL A 43 -20.74 2.67 -8.53
CA VAL A 43 -20.02 1.68 -7.73
C VAL A 43 -20.78 0.36 -7.78
N TYR A 44 -20.06 -0.70 -8.14
CA TYR A 44 -20.58 -2.06 -8.21
C TYR A 44 -20.00 -2.90 -7.08
N ASN A 45 -20.73 -3.94 -6.66
CA ASN A 45 -20.24 -4.93 -5.68
C ASN A 45 -19.67 -4.32 -4.40
N TYR A 46 -20.24 -3.20 -3.96
CA TYR A 46 -19.85 -2.50 -2.75
C TYR A 46 -20.07 -3.38 -1.51
N LYS A 47 -19.00 -3.61 -0.75
CA LYS A 47 -19.03 -4.40 0.48
C LYS A 47 -18.20 -3.71 1.55
N VAL A 48 -18.71 -3.73 2.77
CA VAL A 48 -18.01 -3.30 3.97
C VAL A 48 -17.85 -4.52 4.86
N THR A 49 -16.63 -4.78 5.28
CA THR A 49 -16.29 -5.91 6.15
C THR A 49 -15.38 -5.45 7.28
N ASP A 50 -15.52 -6.06 8.45
CA ASP A 50 -14.54 -5.87 9.52
C ASP A 50 -13.18 -6.42 9.09
N ILE A 51 -12.11 -5.73 9.46
CA ILE A 51 -10.76 -6.15 9.07
C ILE A 51 -10.43 -7.48 9.75
N LYS A 52 -9.98 -8.42 8.94
CA LYS A 52 -9.39 -9.69 9.39
C LYS A 52 -7.88 -9.61 9.13
N PRO A 53 -7.06 -9.37 10.17
CA PRO A 53 -5.61 -9.27 9.99
C PRO A 53 -5.05 -10.50 9.28
N LYS A 54 -4.28 -10.26 8.23
CA LYS A 54 -3.58 -11.31 7.49
C LYS A 54 -2.24 -11.61 8.12
N LYS A 55 -1.82 -12.86 7.97
CA LYS A 55 -0.50 -13.32 8.35
C LYS A 55 0.01 -14.30 7.33
N LYS A 56 1.32 -14.28 7.07
CA LYS A 56 1.99 -15.22 6.16
C LYS A 56 3.33 -15.64 6.73
N ILE A 57 3.67 -16.91 6.49
CA ILE A 57 4.93 -17.50 6.95
C ILE A 57 5.98 -17.31 5.84
N VAL A 58 7.14 -16.81 6.24
CA VAL A 58 8.28 -16.56 5.37
C VAL A 58 8.92 -17.88 4.95
N LYS A 59 9.17 -18.03 3.65
CA LYS A 59 9.88 -19.17 3.05
C LYS A 59 11.28 -18.78 2.58
N ASP A 60 11.42 -17.64 1.92
CA ASP A 60 12.70 -17.10 1.46
C ASP A 60 12.73 -15.58 1.69
N LEU A 61 13.90 -15.06 2.05
CA LEU A 61 14.18 -13.67 2.37
C LEU A 61 15.31 -13.15 1.48
N ASN A 62 15.12 -11.96 0.90
CA ASN A 62 16.19 -11.19 0.29
C ASN A 62 16.04 -9.71 0.63
N ILE A 63 17.06 -9.10 1.24
CA ILE A 63 17.12 -7.65 1.40
C ILE A 63 18.02 -7.08 0.31
N GLU A 64 17.43 -6.25 -0.54
CA GLU A 64 18.13 -5.55 -1.60
C GLU A 64 18.45 -4.13 -1.17
N PHE A 65 19.74 -3.79 -1.16
CA PHE A 65 20.26 -2.44 -1.01
C PHE A 65 20.52 -1.86 -2.40
N VAL A 66 19.87 -0.74 -2.71
CA VAL A 66 20.06 -0.04 -3.97
C VAL A 66 20.86 1.23 -3.73
N HIS A 67 21.99 1.28 -4.41
CA HIS A 67 23.01 2.31 -4.34
C HIS A 67 22.82 3.31 -5.48
N ASP A 68 23.04 4.59 -5.16
CA ASP A 68 22.91 5.68 -6.11
C ASP A 68 23.98 5.59 -7.22
N LYS A 69 23.77 6.26 -8.36
CA LYS A 69 24.76 6.41 -9.44
C LYS A 69 26.10 7.00 -8.96
N SER A 70 26.07 7.77 -7.88
CA SER A 70 27.26 8.37 -7.26
C SER A 70 28.12 7.37 -6.48
N GLU A 71 27.60 6.19 -6.17
CA GLU A 71 28.33 5.14 -5.45
C GLU A 71 29.02 4.19 -6.44
N GLU A 72 30.33 4.01 -6.32
CA GLU A 72 31.07 3.12 -7.21
C GLU A 72 30.84 1.64 -6.85
N ALA A 73 30.37 0.87 -7.83
CA ALA A 73 30.26 -0.58 -7.71
C ALA A 73 31.66 -1.20 -7.54
N PRO A 74 31.88 -2.08 -6.55
CA PRO A 74 33.15 -2.78 -6.37
C PRO A 74 33.62 -3.52 -7.63
N GLN A 75 34.86 -3.26 -8.07
CA GLN A 75 35.40 -3.77 -9.34
C GLN A 75 35.65 -5.29 -9.36
N ASN A 76 35.80 -5.93 -8.20
CA ASN A 76 36.21 -7.34 -8.07
C ASN A 76 35.02 -8.29 -7.77
N LYS A 77 33.82 -7.98 -8.25
CA LYS A 77 32.64 -8.84 -8.07
C LYS A 77 32.02 -9.20 -9.42
N GLU A 78 31.38 -10.37 -9.48
CA GLU A 78 30.52 -10.72 -10.60
C GLU A 78 29.20 -9.98 -10.47
N TRP A 79 28.83 -9.29 -11.56
CA TRP A 79 27.66 -8.42 -11.63
C TRP A 79 26.68 -8.94 -12.68
N THR A 80 25.40 -8.97 -12.32
CA THR A 80 24.30 -9.24 -13.25
C THR A 80 23.56 -7.94 -13.55
N GLU A 81 23.30 -7.67 -14.82
CA GLU A 81 22.45 -6.52 -15.20
C GLU A 81 20.98 -6.87 -15.07
N LYS A 82 20.20 -5.97 -14.47
CA LYS A 82 18.74 -6.07 -14.40
C LYS A 82 18.11 -4.69 -14.50
N THR A 83 16.80 -4.66 -14.75
CA THR A 83 15.99 -3.44 -14.64
C THR A 83 15.22 -3.49 -13.33
N ILE A 84 15.26 -2.40 -12.57
CA ILE A 84 14.34 -2.15 -11.46
C ILE A 84 13.31 -1.15 -11.98
N SER A 85 12.03 -1.45 -11.79
CA SER A 85 10.90 -0.65 -12.25
C SER A 85 10.11 -0.10 -11.08
N ASN A 86 9.43 1.03 -11.29
CA ASN A 86 8.66 1.75 -10.28
C ASN A 86 9.52 2.14 -9.06
N TRP A 87 10.82 2.33 -9.26
CA TRP A 87 11.75 2.73 -8.22
C TRP A 87 11.68 4.24 -8.00
N ASN A 88 11.47 4.65 -6.76
CA ASN A 88 11.42 6.07 -6.42
C ASN A 88 12.75 6.55 -5.81
N GLU A 89 13.39 7.52 -6.46
CA GLU A 89 14.60 8.24 -6.00
C GLU A 89 14.46 8.79 -4.57
N TYR A 90 13.24 9.04 -4.10
CA TYR A 90 12.98 9.73 -2.85
C TYR A 90 12.97 8.84 -1.60
N ASN A 91 12.81 7.50 -1.64
CA ASN A 91 12.59 6.73 -0.40
C ASN A 91 12.96 5.24 -0.35
N GLU A 92 13.36 4.57 -1.44
CA GLU A 92 13.33 3.09 -1.44
C GLU A 92 14.68 2.38 -1.34
N LYS A 93 15.76 3.03 -0.86
CA LYS A 93 17.14 2.47 -0.82
C LYS A 93 17.26 1.02 -0.36
N GLN A 94 16.32 0.51 0.44
CA GLN A 94 16.26 -0.89 0.79
C GLN A 94 14.88 -1.49 0.50
N ILE A 95 14.84 -2.69 -0.08
CA ILE A 95 13.61 -3.46 -0.32
C ILE A 95 13.76 -4.85 0.30
N LEU A 96 12.75 -5.30 1.04
CA LEU A 96 12.60 -6.69 1.43
C LEU A 96 11.79 -7.44 0.36
N HIS A 97 12.46 -8.30 -0.40
CA HIS A 97 11.82 -9.29 -1.24
C HIS A 97 11.55 -10.55 -0.42
N VAL A 98 10.28 -10.94 -0.35
CA VAL A 98 9.86 -12.12 0.42
C VAL A 98 9.09 -13.08 -0.47
N THR A 99 9.39 -14.36 -0.33
CA THR A 99 8.52 -15.45 -0.78
C THR A 99 7.91 -16.12 0.43
N PHE A 100 6.60 -16.35 0.40
CA PHE A 100 5.86 -17.00 1.47
C PHE A 100 5.68 -18.50 1.22
N THR A 101 5.31 -19.23 2.27
CA THR A 101 5.08 -20.68 2.17
C THR A 101 3.88 -21.05 1.29
N ASP A 102 2.94 -20.12 1.09
CA ASP A 102 1.80 -20.26 0.17
C ASP A 102 2.19 -20.02 -1.32
N GLY A 103 3.47 -19.71 -1.60
CA GLY A 103 4.01 -19.45 -2.93
C GLY A 103 3.85 -18.01 -3.42
N SER A 104 3.10 -17.17 -2.70
CA SER A 104 3.00 -15.74 -3.02
C SER A 104 4.30 -14.99 -2.72
N LYS A 105 4.47 -13.84 -3.37
CA LYS A 105 5.65 -12.98 -3.22
C LYS A 105 5.22 -11.56 -2.89
N SER A 106 6.10 -10.82 -2.23
CA SER A 106 5.92 -9.39 -1.99
C SER A 106 7.26 -8.69 -1.97
N ASP A 107 7.30 -7.53 -2.59
CA ASP A 107 8.41 -6.57 -2.52
C ASP A 107 7.96 -5.47 -1.56
N ILE A 108 8.65 -5.34 -0.43
CA ILE A 108 8.27 -4.47 0.68
C ILE A 108 9.36 -3.41 0.84
N PRO A 109 9.12 -2.16 0.43
CA PRO A 109 10.05 -1.07 0.69
C PRO A 109 10.32 -0.92 2.18
N ILE A 110 11.60 -0.75 2.53
CA ILE A 110 12.07 -0.52 3.90
C ILE A 110 12.44 0.96 3.99
N GLY A 111 11.48 1.79 4.41
CA GLY A 111 11.66 3.24 4.54
C GLY A 111 10.80 3.83 5.67
N ALA A 112 10.85 5.14 5.86
CA ALA A 112 10.12 5.85 6.92
C ALA A 112 8.59 5.70 6.76
N THR A 113 8.06 4.72 7.47
CA THR A 113 6.70 4.48 7.95
C THR A 113 5.62 5.48 7.53
N SER A 114 4.64 5.00 6.76
CA SER A 114 3.32 5.63 6.67
C SER A 114 2.29 4.83 7.47
N GLU A 115 1.27 5.50 8.02
CA GLU A 115 0.17 4.89 8.77
C GLU A 115 -0.64 3.87 7.94
N ILE A 116 -0.53 3.87 6.60
CA ILE A 116 -1.03 2.83 5.70
C ILE A 116 -0.20 2.71 4.43
N GLY A 117 -0.02 1.50 3.90
CA GLY A 117 0.73 1.15 2.68
C GLY A 117 2.21 0.78 2.96
N PRO A 118 2.90 0.18 1.98
CA PRO A 118 3.77 -0.98 2.18
C PRO A 118 5.01 -0.60 2.97
N ALA A 119 4.95 -0.84 4.28
CA ALA A 119 6.13 -0.76 5.13
C ALA A 119 5.86 -1.43 6.47
N PHE A 120 6.94 -1.95 7.04
CA PHE A 120 7.01 -2.13 8.48
C PHE A 120 6.85 -0.77 9.16
N SER A 121 6.16 -0.75 10.30
CA SER A 121 6.08 0.47 11.12
C SER A 121 7.13 0.42 12.21
N ASN A 122 7.90 1.50 12.37
CA ASN A 122 8.85 1.71 13.46
C ASN A 122 8.13 1.70 14.83
N ARG A 123 6.84 2.03 14.86
CA ARG A 123 5.99 1.90 16.05
C ARG A 123 5.71 0.44 16.40
N LEU A 124 5.71 -0.45 15.39
CA LEU A 124 5.37 -1.87 15.55
C LEU A 124 6.58 -2.79 15.72
N LEU A 125 7.75 -2.40 15.21
CA LEU A 125 9.02 -3.10 15.41
C LEU A 125 9.75 -2.52 16.62
N SER A 126 9.23 -2.82 17.82
CA SER A 126 9.78 -2.33 19.08
C SER A 126 11.17 -2.91 19.42
N ASP A 127 11.86 -2.26 20.37
CA ASP A 127 13.11 -2.76 20.97
C ASP A 127 12.98 -4.19 21.50
N SER A 128 11.80 -4.59 21.97
CA SER A 128 11.56 -5.96 22.46
C SER A 128 11.58 -7.01 21.34
N ILE A 129 11.10 -6.65 20.14
CA ILE A 129 11.16 -7.51 18.96
C ILE A 129 12.61 -7.56 18.48
N TYR A 130 13.27 -6.42 18.41
CA TYR A 130 14.69 -6.33 18.06
C TYR A 130 15.55 -7.22 18.95
N GLN A 131 15.42 -7.13 20.29
CA GLN A 131 16.17 -7.98 21.22
C GLN A 131 15.92 -9.47 21.02
N LYS A 132 14.65 -9.88 20.83
CA LYS A 132 14.32 -11.28 20.58
C LYS A 132 14.94 -11.80 19.28
N LEU A 133 14.93 -10.98 18.24
CA LEU A 133 15.51 -11.30 16.96
C LEU A 133 17.06 -11.33 17.03
N SER A 134 17.68 -10.36 17.68
CA SER A 134 19.13 -10.25 17.77
C SER A 134 19.76 -11.33 18.66
N TRP A 135 19.05 -11.85 19.67
CA TRP A 135 19.49 -13.02 20.44
C TRP A 135 19.70 -14.28 19.61
N ARG A 136 19.18 -14.32 18.38
CA ARG A 136 19.48 -15.38 17.43
C ARG A 136 20.94 -15.31 16.95
N PHE A 137 21.65 -14.19 17.14
CA PHE A 137 23.04 -13.96 16.77
C PHE A 137 23.85 -13.56 18.01
N PRO A 138 24.16 -14.51 18.91
CA PRO A 138 24.78 -14.21 20.21
C PRO A 138 26.18 -13.58 20.10
N GLU A 139 26.87 -13.76 18.98
CA GLU A 139 28.19 -13.18 18.72
C GLU A 139 28.13 -11.73 18.24
N TYR A 140 26.96 -11.26 17.80
CA TYR A 140 26.76 -9.87 17.39
C TYR A 140 26.57 -8.98 18.63
N LYS A 141 27.51 -8.06 18.83
CA LYS A 141 27.40 -7.06 19.90
C LYS A 141 26.49 -5.94 19.41
N LEU A 142 25.31 -5.84 20.03
CA LEU A 142 24.37 -4.77 19.74
C LEU A 142 25.03 -3.41 20.02
N PRO A 143 25.05 -2.47 19.05
CA PRO A 143 25.52 -1.12 19.29
C PRO A 143 24.66 -0.44 20.36
N ASP A 144 25.27 0.49 21.12
CA ASP A 144 24.53 1.25 22.12
C ASP A 144 23.43 2.08 21.43
N LYS A 145 22.22 2.05 22.00
CA LYS A 145 21.05 2.76 21.46
C LYS A 145 21.29 4.26 21.36
N ASP A 146 22.06 4.80 22.29
CA ASP A 146 22.34 6.24 22.36
C ASP A 146 23.39 6.68 21.32
N GLU A 147 24.19 5.73 20.81
CA GLU A 147 25.18 5.99 19.76
C GLU A 147 24.63 5.77 18.34
N HIS A 148 23.71 4.83 18.16
CA HIS A 148 23.12 4.49 16.84
C HIS A 148 21.60 4.35 16.96
N PRO A 149 20.83 5.41 16.57
CA PRO A 149 19.39 5.31 16.43
C PRO A 149 19.06 4.20 15.44
N ARG A 150 18.36 3.16 15.89
CA ARG A 150 18.07 1.98 15.09
C ARG A 150 17.08 2.30 13.97
N ASP A 151 17.45 1.91 12.75
CA ASP A 151 16.57 1.95 11.60
C ASP A 151 15.79 0.64 11.44
N LEU A 152 14.73 0.68 10.62
CA LEU A 152 13.90 -0.49 10.36
C LEU A 152 14.71 -1.65 9.77
N VAL A 153 15.65 -1.34 8.88
CA VAL A 153 16.50 -2.35 8.23
C VAL A 153 17.31 -3.13 9.26
N ASP A 154 17.82 -2.48 10.31
CA ASP A 154 18.59 -3.12 11.37
C ASP A 154 17.82 -4.24 12.05
N ILE A 155 16.50 -4.09 12.18
CA ILE A 155 15.63 -5.09 12.79
C ILE A 155 15.37 -6.23 11.80
N LEU A 156 15.13 -5.90 10.54
CA LEU A 156 14.75 -6.86 9.49
C LEU A 156 15.92 -7.76 9.07
N LEU A 157 17.17 -7.34 9.26
CA LEU A 157 18.36 -8.15 9.04
C LEU A 157 18.40 -9.41 9.94
N PHE A 158 17.70 -9.41 11.06
CA PHE A 158 17.64 -10.57 11.98
C PHE A 158 16.49 -11.56 11.69
N LEU A 159 15.76 -11.38 10.60
CA LEU A 159 14.67 -12.28 10.21
C LEU A 159 15.17 -13.67 9.82
N TYR A 160 14.38 -14.67 10.19
CA TYR A 160 14.61 -16.07 9.85
C TYR A 160 13.54 -16.60 8.90
N VAL A 161 13.90 -17.63 8.14
CA VAL A 161 12.91 -18.43 7.43
C VAL A 161 12.01 -19.12 8.46
N GLY A 162 10.70 -19.09 8.21
CA GLY A 162 9.66 -19.57 9.12
C GLY A 162 9.12 -18.51 10.07
N ASP A 163 9.68 -17.28 10.09
CA ASP A 163 9.04 -16.16 10.79
C ASP A 163 7.71 -15.82 10.13
N THR A 164 6.79 -15.25 10.92
CA THR A 164 5.47 -14.86 10.43
C THR A 164 5.39 -13.35 10.32
N LEU A 165 5.13 -12.84 9.11
CA LEU A 165 4.74 -11.45 8.91
C LEU A 165 3.24 -11.33 9.10
N TYR A 166 2.78 -10.36 9.90
CA TYR A 166 1.36 -10.17 10.17
C TYR A 166 0.96 -8.71 10.20
N GLN A 167 -0.27 -8.44 9.78
CA GLN A 167 -0.87 -7.11 9.80
C GLN A 167 -1.26 -6.71 11.22
N VAL A 168 -0.99 -5.46 11.57
CA VAL A 168 -1.51 -4.80 12.76
C VAL A 168 -2.35 -3.61 12.29
N PRO A 169 -3.64 -3.83 11.97
CA PRO A 169 -4.48 -2.77 11.46
C PRO A 169 -4.85 -1.78 12.57
N GLU A 170 -4.67 -0.49 12.29
CA GLU A 170 -5.30 0.58 13.07
C GLU A 170 -6.74 0.84 12.61
N ALA A 171 -7.05 0.59 11.33
CA ALA A 171 -8.42 0.60 10.82
C ALA A 171 -9.28 -0.53 11.41
N THR A 172 -10.59 -0.30 11.42
CA THR A 172 -11.58 -1.29 11.86
C THR A 172 -12.25 -2.02 10.70
N SER A 173 -12.29 -1.40 9.53
CA SER A 173 -13.07 -1.88 8.39
C SER A 173 -12.32 -1.76 7.07
N MET A 174 -12.58 -2.74 6.19
CA MET A 174 -12.18 -2.75 4.80
C MET A 174 -13.42 -2.57 3.93
N ILE A 175 -13.33 -1.68 2.97
CA ILE A 175 -14.34 -1.42 1.94
C ILE A 175 -13.80 -1.97 0.63
N SER A 176 -14.49 -2.93 0.02
CA SER A 176 -14.17 -3.41 -1.32
C SER A 176 -15.26 -3.02 -2.29
N TYR A 177 -14.89 -2.54 -3.47
CA TYR A 177 -15.86 -2.13 -4.48
C TYR A 177 -15.28 -2.24 -5.88
N GLN A 178 -16.14 -2.18 -6.89
CA GLN A 178 -15.73 -2.24 -8.27
C GLN A 178 -16.16 -1.01 -9.04
N LEU A 179 -15.27 -0.56 -9.93
CA LEU A 179 -15.57 0.48 -10.90
C LEU A 179 -15.35 -0.04 -12.30
N LYS A 180 -16.17 0.44 -13.24
CA LYS A 180 -16.03 0.16 -14.66
C LYS A 180 -15.12 1.22 -15.28
N ASN A 181 -13.99 0.80 -15.86
CA ASN A 181 -13.12 1.70 -16.60
C ASN A 181 -13.93 2.33 -17.76
N PRO A 182 -14.00 3.67 -17.85
CA PRO A 182 -14.81 4.35 -18.86
C PRO A 182 -14.27 4.21 -20.29
N LYS A 183 -12.95 4.00 -20.46
CA LYS A 183 -12.29 3.80 -21.75
C LYS A 183 -12.41 2.36 -22.25
N THR A 184 -12.10 1.40 -21.38
CA THR A 184 -11.98 -0.02 -21.77
C THR A 184 -13.22 -0.85 -21.44
N GLY A 185 -14.11 -0.34 -20.58
CA GLY A 185 -15.28 -1.07 -20.10
C GLY A 185 -14.97 -2.22 -19.13
N LYS A 186 -13.69 -2.48 -18.82
CA LYS A 186 -13.28 -3.53 -17.88
C LYS A 186 -13.64 -3.16 -16.43
N MET A 187 -14.01 -4.16 -15.64
CA MET A 187 -14.27 -3.98 -14.20
C MET A 187 -12.96 -4.14 -13.42
N GLN A 188 -12.67 -3.20 -12.52
CA GLN A 188 -11.54 -3.27 -11.59
C GLN A 188 -12.06 -3.25 -10.15
N THR A 189 -11.45 -4.06 -9.28
CA THR A 189 -11.76 -4.07 -7.84
C THR A 189 -10.78 -3.18 -7.10
N TYR A 190 -11.29 -2.44 -6.13
CA TYR A 190 -10.54 -1.52 -5.29
C TYR A 190 -10.83 -1.80 -3.82
N TYR A 191 -9.85 -1.49 -2.97
CA TYR A 191 -9.90 -1.69 -1.53
C TYR A 191 -9.50 -0.39 -0.81
N GLU A 192 -10.34 0.05 0.13
CA GLU A 192 -10.07 1.15 1.03
C GLU A 192 -10.15 0.66 2.48
N TYR A 193 -9.26 1.14 3.34
CA TYR A 193 -9.24 0.81 4.76
C TYR A 193 -9.62 2.04 5.58
N GLY A 194 -10.27 1.85 6.72
CA GLY A 194 -10.64 2.94 7.60
C GLY A 194 -11.68 2.55 8.65
N SER A 195 -12.45 3.53 9.08
CA SER A 195 -13.63 3.32 9.93
C SER A 195 -14.79 2.73 9.14
N LYS A 196 -15.71 2.06 9.84
CA LYS A 196 -16.97 1.65 9.24
C LYS A 196 -17.75 2.89 8.76
N PRO A 197 -18.21 2.94 7.50
CA PRO A 197 -18.97 4.07 7.00
C PRO A 197 -20.31 4.22 7.72
N GLY A 198 -20.77 5.46 7.81
CA GLY A 198 -22.11 5.78 8.29
C GLY A 198 -23.20 5.18 7.39
N PHE A 199 -24.42 5.10 7.91
CA PHE A 199 -25.58 4.71 7.12
C PHE A 199 -25.78 5.69 5.96
N ASN A 200 -25.95 5.15 4.74
CA ASN A 200 -26.30 5.94 3.57
C ASN A 200 -27.59 5.42 2.92
N TRP A 201 -28.52 6.32 2.66
CA TRP A 201 -29.83 6.03 2.05
C TRP A 201 -29.83 6.21 0.52
N THR A 202 -28.73 6.73 -0.04
CA THR A 202 -28.50 6.88 -1.48
C THR A 202 -27.50 5.84 -2.00
N PRO A 203 -27.50 5.53 -3.30
CA PRO A 203 -26.45 4.74 -3.93
C PRO A 203 -25.08 5.34 -3.66
N ILE A 204 -24.09 4.47 -3.52
CA ILE A 204 -22.69 4.90 -3.41
C ILE A 204 -22.15 5.17 -4.81
N PHE A 205 -21.57 6.35 -5.00
CA PHE A 205 -20.85 6.73 -6.19
C PHE A 205 -19.38 6.95 -5.85
N PHE A 206 -18.50 6.70 -6.81
CA PHE A 206 -17.14 7.18 -6.75
C PHE A 206 -17.06 8.52 -7.47
N ILE A 207 -16.69 9.56 -6.74
CA ILE A 207 -16.68 10.96 -7.17
C ILE A 207 -15.24 11.30 -7.56
N ARG A 208 -15.07 11.80 -8.79
CA ARG A 208 -13.80 12.32 -9.32
C ARG A 208 -13.96 13.79 -9.74
N SER A 209 -13.06 14.66 -9.33
CA SER A 209 -13.06 16.07 -9.77
C SER A 209 -12.65 16.19 -11.23
N LYS A 210 -13.38 17.01 -12.01
CA LYS A 210 -13.03 17.28 -13.41
C LYS A 210 -11.75 18.10 -13.56
N LYS A 211 -11.39 18.91 -12.55
CA LYS A 211 -10.20 19.77 -12.56
C LYS A 211 -8.89 18.97 -12.63
N LEU A 212 -8.91 17.69 -12.27
CA LEU A 212 -7.74 16.81 -12.22
C LEU A 212 -7.57 15.94 -13.47
N LEU A 213 -8.51 15.97 -14.43
CA LEU A 213 -8.40 15.15 -15.64
C LEU A 213 -7.27 15.60 -16.57
N ASP A 214 -6.84 16.86 -16.51
CA ASP A 214 -5.94 17.44 -17.52
C ASP A 214 -4.45 17.07 -17.31
N ASN A 215 -4.03 16.63 -16.11
CA ASN A 215 -2.61 16.54 -15.74
C ASN A 215 -2.15 15.21 -15.12
N GLN A 216 -2.99 14.16 -15.09
CA GLN A 216 -2.62 12.90 -14.40
C GLN A 216 -2.94 11.65 -15.20
N MET A 217 -2.04 10.67 -15.13
CA MET A 217 -2.28 9.27 -15.49
C MET A 217 -3.64 8.84 -14.94
N ASP A 218 -4.49 8.27 -15.80
CA ASP A 218 -5.85 7.98 -15.42
C ASP A 218 -5.87 6.93 -14.31
N PHE A 219 -6.57 7.22 -13.22
CA PHE A 219 -6.88 6.27 -12.13
C PHE A 219 -7.42 4.91 -12.62
N PHE A 220 -8.01 4.91 -13.82
CA PHE A 220 -8.53 3.73 -14.51
C PHE A 220 -7.54 3.09 -15.49
N ASP A 221 -6.50 3.81 -15.90
CA ASP A 221 -5.44 3.31 -16.77
C ASP A 221 -4.42 2.52 -15.95
N ASP A 222 -3.72 1.62 -16.65
CA ASP A 222 -3.23 0.32 -16.17
C ASP A 222 -2.48 0.30 -14.83
N TYR A 223 -2.83 -0.72 -14.01
CA TYR A 223 -2.33 -1.02 -12.67
C TYR A 223 -0.80 -1.23 -12.61
N GLN A 224 -0.19 -1.69 -13.70
CA GLN A 224 1.23 -2.07 -13.72
C GLN A 224 2.20 -0.90 -13.97
N ASN A 225 1.69 0.26 -14.41
CA ASN A 225 2.51 1.40 -14.80
C ASN A 225 2.54 2.52 -13.74
N GLN A 226 2.08 2.24 -12.51
CA GLN A 226 2.04 3.28 -11.48
C GLN A 226 3.31 3.35 -10.65
N TYR A 227 3.81 4.59 -10.57
CA TYR A 227 4.90 5.14 -9.74
C TYR A 227 5.03 4.62 -8.29
N ARG A 228 4.02 3.94 -7.72
CA ARG A 228 3.96 3.58 -6.28
C ARG A 228 3.49 2.15 -5.95
N GLY A 229 3.42 1.25 -6.92
CA GLY A 229 3.02 -0.15 -6.66
C GLY A 229 1.50 -0.38 -6.51
N ASN A 230 1.08 -1.24 -5.58
CA ASN A 230 -0.31 -1.73 -5.46
C ASN A 230 -1.35 -0.70 -4.94
N TYR A 231 -1.09 0.60 -5.06
CA TYR A 231 -2.02 1.62 -4.58
C TYR A 231 -1.93 2.94 -5.34
N TRP A 232 -3.03 3.68 -5.29
CA TRP A 232 -3.11 5.07 -5.68
C TRP A 232 -3.09 5.98 -4.46
N GLU A 233 -2.12 6.90 -4.39
CA GLU A 233 -2.01 7.91 -3.34
C GLU A 233 -2.88 9.12 -3.68
N ARG A 234 -3.79 9.50 -2.77
CA ARG A 234 -4.69 10.66 -2.94
C ARG A 234 -4.45 11.75 -1.89
N ARG A 235 -3.29 11.80 -1.24
CA ARG A 235 -3.03 12.74 -0.13
C ARG A 235 -3.45 14.18 -0.43
N ASP A 236 -3.09 14.67 -1.61
CA ASP A 236 -3.34 16.05 -2.04
C ASP A 236 -4.70 16.22 -2.74
N GLU A 237 -5.45 15.13 -2.93
CA GLU A 237 -6.66 15.08 -3.77
C GLU A 237 -7.82 14.31 -3.11
N ILE A 238 -7.76 14.19 -1.79
CA ILE A 238 -8.62 13.27 -1.06
C ILE A 238 -10.11 13.65 -1.17
N TYR A 239 -10.39 14.95 -1.26
CA TYR A 239 -11.73 15.51 -1.47
C TYR A 239 -12.10 15.63 -2.96
N ASN A 240 -11.23 15.20 -3.85
CA ASN A 240 -11.47 15.20 -5.27
C ASN A 240 -11.73 13.78 -5.79
N ASN A 241 -11.25 12.75 -5.11
CA ASN A 241 -11.33 11.35 -5.52
C ASN A 241 -11.82 10.49 -4.35
N ARG A 242 -13.13 10.22 -4.22
CA ARG A 242 -13.69 9.51 -3.04
C ARG A 242 -15.00 8.80 -3.30
N LEU A 243 -15.33 7.83 -2.46
CA LEU A 243 -16.69 7.31 -2.34
C LEU A 243 -17.62 8.35 -1.71
N SER A 244 -18.89 8.35 -2.11
CA SER A 244 -19.90 9.33 -1.68
C SER A 244 -20.40 9.13 -0.24
N HIS A 245 -20.03 8.04 0.43
CA HIS A 245 -20.35 7.84 1.84
C HIS A 245 -19.53 8.75 2.77
N THR A 246 -19.95 8.82 4.03
CA THR A 246 -19.20 9.50 5.09
C THR A 246 -18.38 8.49 5.87
N LEU A 247 -17.10 8.82 6.06
CA LEU A 247 -16.14 8.09 6.90
C LEU A 247 -15.68 9.02 8.02
N SER A 248 -15.61 8.52 9.25
CA SER A 248 -15.03 9.28 10.37
C SER A 248 -13.50 9.28 10.32
N TYR A 249 -12.92 8.23 9.75
CA TYR A 249 -11.49 8.07 9.56
C TYR A 249 -11.22 7.24 8.30
N TYR A 250 -10.26 7.68 7.50
CA TYR A 250 -9.92 7.06 6.23
C TYR A 250 -8.49 7.39 5.86
N TYR A 251 -7.88 6.51 5.09
CA TYR A 251 -6.52 6.69 4.63
C TYR A 251 -6.48 7.27 3.21
N TYR A 252 -5.35 7.87 2.90
CA TYR A 252 -5.13 8.55 1.62
C TYR A 252 -4.98 7.58 0.43
N ARG A 253 -4.80 6.28 0.67
CA ARG A 253 -4.50 5.26 -0.35
C ARG A 253 -5.74 4.43 -0.73
N ILE A 254 -5.91 4.21 -2.04
CA ILE A 254 -6.82 3.19 -2.58
C ILE A 254 -5.97 2.07 -3.15
N PHE A 255 -6.26 0.83 -2.75
CA PHE A 255 -5.51 -0.34 -3.18
C PHE A 255 -6.21 -1.07 -4.32
N TYR A 256 -5.45 -1.65 -5.23
CA TYR A 256 -5.98 -2.38 -6.38
C TYR A 256 -6.19 -3.87 -6.10
N SER A 257 -5.55 -4.38 -5.04
CA SER A 257 -5.72 -5.73 -4.56
C SER A 257 -5.70 -5.76 -3.03
N ASP A 258 -6.15 -6.87 -2.46
CA ASP A 258 -6.17 -7.10 -1.01
C ASP A 258 -4.88 -7.83 -0.59
N GLU A 259 -3.74 -7.16 -0.71
CA GLU A 259 -2.42 -7.68 -0.36
C GLU A 259 -2.11 -7.59 1.14
N LEU A 260 -1.18 -8.44 1.59
CA LEU A 260 -0.68 -8.42 2.97
C LEU A 260 -0.09 -7.06 3.35
N THR A 261 0.60 -6.42 2.40
CA THR A 261 1.38 -5.18 2.57
C THR A 261 0.54 -3.91 2.61
N ASN A 262 -0.77 -4.00 2.39
CA ASN A 262 -1.67 -2.84 2.42
C ASN A 262 -1.79 -2.21 3.81
N LEU A 263 -1.55 -3.00 4.86
CA LEU A 263 -1.65 -2.59 6.25
C LEU A 263 -0.28 -2.73 6.94
N PRO A 264 -0.01 -1.94 7.99
CA PRO A 264 1.26 -2.00 8.72
C PRO A 264 1.62 -3.42 9.18
N LEU A 265 2.88 -3.80 8.96
CA LEU A 265 3.39 -5.12 9.29
C LEU A 265 4.20 -5.13 10.58
N SER A 266 4.05 -6.22 11.33
CA SER A 266 4.94 -6.65 12.41
C SER A 266 5.37 -8.10 12.19
N VAL A 267 6.27 -8.58 13.05
CA VAL A 267 6.93 -9.87 12.92
C VAL A 267 6.70 -10.69 14.18
N SER A 268 6.35 -11.96 13.97
CA SER A 268 6.37 -12.97 15.03
C SER A 268 7.57 -13.89 14.81
N THR A 269 8.37 -14.06 15.84
CA THR A 269 9.66 -14.78 15.84
C THR A 269 9.46 -16.31 15.86
N THR A 270 8.70 -16.84 14.89
CA THR A 270 8.34 -18.27 14.80
C THR A 270 9.35 -19.11 14.01
N GLY A 271 10.24 -18.46 13.26
CA GLY A 271 11.26 -19.11 12.45
C GLY A 271 12.44 -19.59 13.28
N SER A 272 13.12 -20.62 12.77
CA SER A 272 14.22 -21.29 13.46
C SER A 272 15.45 -21.52 12.58
N ARG A 273 15.36 -21.25 11.27
CA ARG A 273 16.47 -21.46 10.32
C ARG A 273 16.95 -20.13 9.76
N PHE A 274 18.23 -19.85 9.91
CA PHE A 274 18.82 -18.68 9.26
C PHE A 274 19.01 -18.95 7.77
N LYS A 275 18.36 -18.13 6.94
CA LYS A 275 18.64 -18.05 5.51
C LYS A 275 18.24 -16.66 5.03
N MET A 276 19.22 -15.84 4.70
CA MET A 276 19.04 -14.47 4.22
C MET A 276 19.87 -14.27 2.97
N THR A 277 19.26 -13.80 1.90
CA THR A 277 20.01 -13.27 0.75
C THR A 277 20.17 -11.77 0.93
N ILE A 278 21.37 -11.26 0.66
CA ILE A 278 21.62 -9.82 0.56
C ILE A 278 21.98 -9.53 -0.89
N THR A 279 21.24 -8.62 -1.51
CA THR A 279 21.51 -8.10 -2.85
C THR A 279 22.01 -6.67 -2.73
N HIS A 280 23.10 -6.35 -3.42
CA HIS A 280 23.51 -4.97 -3.65
C HIS A 280 23.29 -4.65 -5.12
N SER A 281 22.58 -3.57 -5.41
CA SER A 281 22.25 -3.11 -6.77
C SER A 281 22.72 -1.67 -6.95
N TYR A 282 23.57 -1.43 -7.95
CA TYR A 282 24.10 -0.11 -8.25
C TYR A 282 23.43 0.44 -9.48
N ILE A 283 22.83 1.62 -9.38
CA ILE A 283 22.20 2.28 -10.52
C ILE A 283 23.27 2.68 -11.53
N VAL A 284 23.10 2.23 -12.77
CA VAL A 284 24.00 2.56 -13.89
C VAL A 284 23.38 3.64 -14.76
N GLU A 285 22.09 3.49 -15.07
CA GLU A 285 21.39 4.35 -16.02
C GLU A 285 19.93 4.49 -15.63
N ARG A 286 19.35 5.65 -15.91
CA ARG A 286 17.90 5.88 -15.78
C ARG A 286 17.33 5.71 -17.18
N LEU A 287 16.42 4.74 -17.34
CA LEU A 287 15.83 4.39 -18.63
C LEU A 287 14.62 5.28 -18.93
N ASN A 288 13.69 5.35 -17.98
CA ASN A 288 12.49 6.19 -18.00
C ASN A 288 12.33 6.89 -16.65
N ASP A 289 11.17 7.51 -16.38
CA ASP A 289 11.00 8.25 -15.13
C ASP A 289 11.24 7.41 -13.87
N ASP A 290 10.88 6.12 -13.89
CA ASP A 290 10.94 5.24 -12.70
C ASP A 290 11.61 3.88 -12.96
N ASP A 291 12.18 3.73 -14.16
CA ASP A 291 12.89 2.52 -14.57
C ASP A 291 14.38 2.78 -14.58
N TYR A 292 15.13 1.95 -13.85
CA TYR A 292 16.58 2.06 -13.74
C TYR A 292 17.25 0.77 -14.16
N LYS A 293 18.30 0.90 -14.95
CA LYS A 293 19.22 -0.19 -15.21
C LYS A 293 20.21 -0.26 -14.05
N VAL A 294 20.34 -1.42 -13.43
CA VAL A 294 21.24 -1.64 -12.31
C VAL A 294 22.19 -2.81 -12.57
N LYS A 295 23.35 -2.77 -11.93
CA LYS A 295 24.26 -3.91 -11.77
C LYS A 295 24.11 -4.47 -10.37
N SER A 296 23.77 -5.74 -10.28
CA SER A 296 23.48 -6.40 -9.00
C SER A 296 24.43 -7.54 -8.71
N THR A 297 24.73 -7.73 -7.44
CA THR A 297 25.42 -8.91 -6.91
C THR A 297 24.67 -9.38 -5.68
N SER A 298 24.65 -10.68 -5.44
CA SER A 298 23.91 -11.25 -4.31
C SER A 298 24.70 -12.34 -3.63
N LYS A 299 24.61 -12.41 -2.29
CA LYS A 299 25.17 -13.49 -1.49
C LYS A 299 24.09 -14.04 -0.56
N THR A 300 23.99 -15.36 -0.49
CA THR A 300 23.06 -16.04 0.43
C THR A 300 23.83 -16.55 1.63
N TYR A 301 23.34 -16.19 2.80
CA TYR A 301 23.85 -16.63 4.08
C TYR A 301 22.88 -17.63 4.69
N THR A 302 23.42 -18.65 5.34
CA THR A 302 22.72 -19.73 6.02
C THR A 302 23.31 -19.91 7.42
N ASP A 303 22.76 -20.84 8.20
CA ASP A 303 23.35 -21.20 9.49
C ASP A 303 24.84 -21.62 9.40
N GLU A 304 25.32 -22.07 8.24
CA GLU A 304 26.70 -22.56 8.04
C GLU A 304 27.75 -21.44 7.86
N ASN A 305 27.35 -20.28 7.32
CA ASN A 305 28.24 -19.14 7.05
C ASN A 305 27.77 -17.86 7.76
N LYS A 306 27.12 -18.05 8.90
CA LYS A 306 26.52 -16.99 9.70
C LYS A 306 27.54 -15.99 10.26
N ASP A 307 28.77 -16.42 10.53
CA ASP A 307 29.84 -15.55 11.02
C ASP A 307 30.30 -14.56 9.94
N GLU A 308 30.27 -15.00 8.67
CA GLU A 308 30.48 -14.13 7.52
C GLU A 308 29.36 -13.09 7.44
N TYR A 309 28.11 -13.47 7.66
CA TYR A 309 26.98 -12.53 7.68
C TYR A 309 27.14 -11.45 8.76
N ILE A 310 27.57 -11.84 9.95
CA ILE A 310 27.84 -10.89 11.05
C ILE A 310 28.90 -9.88 10.61
N THR A 311 30.00 -10.35 10.00
CA THR A 311 31.13 -9.50 9.62
C THR A 311 30.84 -8.64 8.38
N GLU A 312 30.23 -9.22 7.35
CA GLU A 312 30.01 -8.59 6.05
C GLU A 312 28.72 -7.78 5.98
N VAL A 313 27.76 -7.97 6.90
CA VAL A 313 26.45 -7.30 6.82
C VAL A 313 26.14 -6.58 8.12
N LEU A 314 26.08 -7.28 9.26
CA LEU A 314 25.62 -6.67 10.51
C LEU A 314 26.64 -5.68 11.12
N ASN A 315 27.93 -5.88 10.87
CA ASN A 315 29.01 -5.03 11.37
C ASN A 315 29.44 -3.93 10.38
N GLN A 316 28.84 -3.86 9.18
CA GLN A 316 29.08 -2.73 8.29
C GLN A 316 28.39 -1.49 8.86
N LYS A 317 29.17 -0.43 9.07
CA LYS A 317 28.72 0.86 9.60
C LYS A 317 28.48 1.85 8.48
#